data_AF-A0A8W8INJ2-F1
#
_entry.id   AF-A0A8W8INJ2-F1
#
_cell.length_a   1.000
_cell.length_b   1.000
_cell.length_c   1.000
_cell.angle_alpha   90.00
_cell.angle_beta   90.00
_cell.angle_gamma   90.00
#
_symmetry.space_group_name_H-M   'P 1'
#
loop_
_entity.id
_entity.type
_entity.pdbx_description
1 polymer ?
#
loop_
_entity_poly.entity_id
_entity_poly.type
_entity_poly.pdbx_seq_one_letter_code
_entity_poly.pdbx_strand_id
1 'polypeptide(L)'
;DTAMTAASCVAIDNSDSLALIGSTDGQIRVIDLDGKYKFRLGQISSVMTAVFTPNGKRVVSAGYKNIFVWDLDQERLLYRVKKHTNFISKILFDETGKIMVTASWDKNIAVWDVPSGMSIATYYGHYKLNEVKITCDGGKVIFIPDVVNHIGILEPNKMLQHMMKGDRTVVRDSMLKAQALSFSGQKITQLTSQACTIL
;
A
#
# COMPACT_ATOMS: atom_id res chain seq x y z
N ASP A 1 15.07 -17.96 -21.72
CA ASP A 1 13.77 -18.55 -21.33
C ASP A 1 12.92 -17.47 -20.68
N THR A 2 11.87 -17.04 -21.38
CA THR A 2 10.90 -16.02 -20.94
C THR A 2 9.60 -16.69 -20.48
N ALA A 3 9.62 -17.95 -20.06
CA ALA A 3 8.46 -18.59 -19.45
C ALA A 3 8.09 -17.91 -18.11
N MET A 4 6.84 -17.46 -17.98
CA MET A 4 6.28 -16.94 -16.74
C MET A 4 5.28 -17.98 -16.23
N THR A 5 5.32 -18.32 -14.95
CA THR A 5 4.47 -19.40 -14.43
C THR A 5 2.99 -18.99 -14.43
N ALA A 6 2.65 -17.92 -13.71
CA ALA A 6 1.31 -17.35 -13.68
C ALA A 6 1.38 -15.88 -13.32
N ALA A 7 0.73 -15.03 -14.12
CA ALA A 7 0.58 -13.61 -13.81
C ALA A 7 -0.32 -13.44 -12.56
N SER A 8 0.13 -12.63 -11.61
CA SER A 8 -0.58 -12.38 -10.35
C SER A 8 -0.98 -10.91 -10.18
N CYS A 9 -0.27 -9.98 -10.82
CA CYS A 9 -0.64 -8.57 -10.85
C CYS A 9 -0.12 -7.89 -12.13
N VAL A 10 -0.77 -6.79 -12.52
CA VAL A 10 -0.37 -5.93 -13.63
C VAL A 10 -0.54 -4.47 -13.23
N ALA A 11 0.34 -3.59 -13.73
CA ALA A 11 0.19 -2.14 -13.60
C ALA A 11 0.81 -1.45 -14.82
N ILE A 12 0.32 -0.25 -15.14
CA ILE A 12 0.87 0.65 -16.14
C ILE A 12 1.45 1.86 -15.40
N ASP A 13 2.51 2.44 -15.93
CA ASP A 13 3.11 3.64 -15.35
C ASP A 13 2.33 4.90 -15.74
N ASN A 14 2.53 6.01 -15.02
CA ASN A 14 1.76 7.23 -15.25
C ASN A 14 2.03 7.91 -16.61
N SER A 15 3.11 7.53 -17.32
CA SER A 15 3.41 8.05 -18.65
C SER A 15 2.79 7.23 -19.78
N ASP A 16 2.05 6.16 -19.47
CA ASP A 16 1.50 5.21 -20.44
C ASP A 16 2.57 4.70 -21.43
N SER A 17 3.76 4.39 -20.91
CA SER A 17 4.88 3.90 -21.74
C SER A 17 5.34 2.50 -21.35
N LEU A 18 5.17 2.13 -20.08
CA LEU A 18 5.61 0.86 -19.53
C LEU A 18 4.47 0.17 -18.79
N ALA A 19 4.44 -1.15 -18.91
CA ALA A 19 3.65 -2.02 -18.06
C ALA A 19 4.56 -2.95 -17.28
N LEU A 20 4.14 -3.29 -16.06
CA LEU A 20 4.74 -4.34 -15.26
C LEU A 20 3.78 -5.51 -15.13
N ILE A 21 4.33 -6.72 -15.06
CA ILE A 21 3.59 -7.96 -14.85
C ILE A 21 4.32 -8.74 -13.77
N GLY A 22 3.68 -8.89 -12.61
CA GLY A 22 4.17 -9.71 -11.51
C GLY A 22 3.72 -11.16 -11.66
N SER A 23 4.55 -12.08 -11.16
CA SER A 23 4.30 -13.51 -11.26
C SER A 23 4.46 -14.24 -9.91
N THR A 24 3.78 -15.38 -9.80
CA THR A 24 3.82 -16.23 -8.61
C THR A 24 5.20 -16.86 -8.34
N ASP A 25 6.09 -16.88 -9.34
CA ASP A 25 7.50 -17.30 -9.22
C ASP A 25 8.43 -16.21 -8.63
N GLY A 26 7.88 -15.03 -8.30
CA GLY A 26 8.66 -13.92 -7.75
C GLY A 26 9.31 -13.03 -8.82
N GLN A 27 9.06 -13.26 -10.10
CA GLN A 27 9.53 -12.38 -11.17
C GLN A 27 8.54 -11.24 -11.43
N ILE A 28 9.07 -10.08 -11.76
CA ILE A 28 8.34 -8.94 -12.30
C ILE A 28 8.96 -8.62 -13.64
N ARG A 29 8.15 -8.60 -14.69
CA ARG A 29 8.59 -8.21 -16.03
C ARG A 29 8.14 -6.80 -16.30
N VAL A 30 9.03 -6.03 -16.90
CA VAL A 30 8.72 -4.71 -17.42
C VAL A 30 8.72 -4.80 -18.95
N ILE A 31 7.63 -4.35 -19.55
CA ILE A 31 7.40 -4.33 -21.00
C ILE A 31 6.98 -2.92 -21.42
N ASP A 32 7.14 -2.57 -22.69
CA ASP A 32 6.38 -1.44 -23.24
C ASP A 32 4.95 -1.85 -23.59
N LEU A 33 4.12 -0.86 -23.94
CA LEU A 33 2.72 -1.09 -24.30
C LEU A 33 2.53 -1.82 -25.63
N ASP A 34 3.57 -1.90 -26.47
CA ASP A 34 3.60 -2.75 -27.67
C ASP A 34 3.87 -4.23 -27.34
N GLY A 35 4.07 -4.56 -26.05
CA GLY A 35 4.32 -5.92 -25.58
C GLY A 35 5.79 -6.35 -25.65
N LYS A 36 6.71 -5.44 -25.97
CA LYS A 36 8.13 -5.75 -26.06
C LYS A 36 8.77 -5.75 -24.68
N TYR A 37 9.45 -6.86 -24.38
CA TYR A 37 10.23 -7.03 -23.17
C TYR A 37 11.34 -5.97 -23.03
N LYS A 38 11.45 -5.38 -21.85
CA LYS A 38 12.56 -4.49 -21.46
C LYS A 38 13.54 -5.21 -20.54
N PHE A 39 13.10 -5.50 -19.32
CA PHE A 39 13.92 -6.14 -18.29
C PHE A 39 13.04 -6.85 -17.25
N ARG A 40 13.68 -7.49 -16.26
CA ARG A 40 13.01 -8.18 -15.16
C ARG A 40 13.61 -7.85 -13.81
N LEU A 41 12.77 -7.87 -12.78
CA LEU A 41 13.13 -7.70 -11.38
C LEU A 41 12.74 -8.99 -10.64
N GLY A 42 13.64 -9.52 -9.81
CA GLY A 42 13.42 -10.82 -9.15
C GLY A 42 13.37 -10.69 -7.63
N GLN A 43 12.24 -11.01 -7.02
CA GLN A 43 12.09 -11.12 -5.56
C GLN A 43 12.00 -12.57 -5.09
N ILE A 44 12.34 -12.80 -3.82
CA ILE A 44 12.42 -14.13 -3.19
C ILE A 44 11.06 -14.79 -2.88
N SER A 45 9.95 -14.16 -3.21
CA SER A 45 8.60 -14.66 -2.92
C SER A 45 7.65 -14.27 -4.04
N SER A 46 6.55 -14.99 -4.21
CA SER A 46 5.47 -14.66 -5.15
C SER A 46 5.12 -13.17 -5.10
N VAL A 47 5.02 -12.55 -6.27
CA VAL A 47 4.58 -11.16 -6.37
C VAL A 47 3.07 -11.17 -6.19
N MET A 48 2.55 -10.53 -5.14
CA MET A 48 1.11 -10.40 -4.92
C MET A 48 0.59 -9.07 -5.48
N THR A 49 1.44 -8.05 -5.45
CA THR A 49 1.14 -6.72 -5.98
C THR A 49 2.45 -6.02 -6.36
N ALA A 50 2.41 -5.23 -7.42
CA ALA A 50 3.50 -4.37 -7.83
C ALA A 50 2.93 -3.13 -8.51
N VAL A 51 3.53 -1.97 -8.28
CA VAL A 51 3.10 -0.68 -8.80
C VAL A 51 4.31 0.18 -9.14
N PHE A 52 4.16 1.07 -10.12
CA PHE A 52 5.11 2.14 -10.35
C PHE A 52 4.96 3.22 -9.28
N THR A 53 6.05 3.88 -8.90
CA THR A 53 5.95 5.13 -8.15
C THR A 53 5.38 6.23 -9.05
N PRO A 54 4.67 7.24 -8.52
CA PRO A 54 4.02 8.26 -9.36
C PRO A 54 4.96 9.05 -10.27
N ASN A 55 6.25 9.14 -9.91
CA ASN A 55 7.29 9.77 -10.72
C ASN A 55 7.88 8.85 -11.81
N GLY A 56 7.42 7.61 -11.93
CA GLY A 56 7.87 6.62 -12.92
C GLY A 56 9.29 6.07 -12.73
N LYS A 57 10.02 6.48 -11.69
CA LYS A 57 11.45 6.11 -11.53
C LYS A 57 11.68 4.79 -10.81
N ARG A 58 10.67 4.28 -10.10
CA ARG A 58 10.80 3.12 -9.23
C ARG A 58 9.59 2.20 -9.38
N VAL A 59 9.80 0.94 -9.02
CA VAL A 59 8.72 -0.02 -8.78
C VAL A 59 8.73 -0.37 -7.31
N VAL A 60 7.54 -0.42 -6.71
CA VAL A 60 7.35 -1.04 -5.40
C VAL A 60 6.55 -2.32 -5.58
N SER A 61 7.12 -3.42 -5.13
CA SER A 61 6.48 -4.73 -5.17
C SER A 61 6.38 -5.34 -3.79
N ALA A 62 5.38 -6.19 -3.61
CA ALA A 62 5.22 -6.94 -2.38
C ALA A 62 4.63 -8.32 -2.64
N GLY A 63 4.87 -9.20 -1.70
CA GLY A 63 4.46 -10.59 -1.76
C GLY A 63 3.95 -11.06 -0.41
N TYR A 64 4.72 -11.92 0.25
CA TYR A 64 4.46 -12.35 1.61
C TYR A 64 4.68 -11.19 2.60
N LYS A 65 5.78 -11.18 3.37
CA LYS A 65 6.04 -10.19 4.43
C LYS A 65 6.90 -8.99 4.00
N ASN A 66 7.36 -9.00 2.75
CA ASN A 66 8.40 -8.12 2.27
C ASN A 66 7.84 -7.13 1.25
N ILE A 67 8.22 -5.87 1.42
CA ILE A 67 8.09 -4.81 0.44
C ILE A 67 9.48 -4.63 -0.19
N PHE A 68 9.54 -4.59 -1.52
CA PHE A 68 10.76 -4.36 -2.28
C PHE A 68 10.61 -3.06 -3.06
N VAL A 69 11.64 -2.23 -3.02
CA VAL A 69 11.71 -0.98 -3.78
C VAL A 69 12.84 -1.11 -4.78
N TRP A 70 12.50 -0.98 -6.05
CA TRP A 70 13.39 -1.16 -7.18
C TRP A 70 13.67 0.17 -7.86
N ASP A 71 14.91 0.39 -8.25
CA ASP A 71 15.29 1.48 -9.13
C ASP A 71 15.18 1.00 -10.58
N LEU A 72 14.43 1.73 -11.42
CA LEU A 72 14.25 1.33 -12.82
C LEU A 72 15.42 1.77 -13.70
N ASP A 73 16.08 2.88 -13.37
CA ASP A 73 17.24 3.37 -14.13
C ASP A 73 18.45 2.44 -13.94
N GLN A 74 18.62 1.90 -12.73
CA GLN A 74 19.72 1.00 -12.36
C GLN A 74 19.33 -0.48 -12.36
N GLU A 75 18.07 -0.80 -12.67
CA GLU A 75 17.50 -2.16 -12.72
C GLU A 75 17.84 -3.03 -11.49
N ARG A 76 17.85 -2.43 -10.28
CA ARG A 76 18.29 -3.11 -9.06
C ARG A 76 17.41 -2.85 -7.85
N LEU A 77 17.49 -3.77 -6.90
CA LEU A 77 16.87 -3.62 -5.59
C LEU A 77 17.58 -2.49 -4.82
N LEU A 78 16.81 -1.51 -4.34
CA LEU A 78 17.29 -0.49 -3.40
C LEU A 78 17.08 -0.94 -1.97
N TYR A 79 15.84 -1.31 -1.63
CA TYR A 79 15.45 -1.60 -0.27
C TYR A 79 14.53 -2.81 -0.18
N ARG A 80 14.71 -3.59 0.88
CA ARG A 80 13.77 -4.61 1.31
C ARG A 80 13.28 -4.28 2.71
N VAL A 81 11.99 -4.02 2.85
CA VAL A 81 11.38 -3.61 4.10
C VAL A 81 10.47 -4.72 4.62
N LYS A 82 10.60 -5.04 5.91
CA LYS A 82 9.69 -5.94 6.63
C LYS A 82 8.88 -5.13 7.62
N LYS A 83 7.57 -5.09 7.40
CA LYS A 83 6.61 -4.43 8.30
C LYS A 83 5.46 -5.36 8.63
N HIS A 84 4.98 -6.06 7.62
CA HIS A 84 3.85 -6.97 7.75
C HIS A 84 4.29 -8.38 8.15
N THR A 85 3.38 -9.09 8.81
CA THR A 85 3.58 -10.48 9.28
C THR A 85 2.80 -11.51 8.46
N ASN A 86 2.18 -11.09 7.36
CA ASN A 86 1.50 -11.96 6.40
C ASN A 86 1.53 -11.31 4.99
N PHE A 87 0.90 -11.95 4.00
CA PHE A 87 0.82 -11.48 2.62
C PHE A 87 0.34 -10.04 2.50
N ILE A 88 1.10 -9.24 1.78
CA ILE A 88 0.76 -7.87 1.41
C ILE A 88 -0.07 -7.93 0.13
N SER A 89 -1.32 -7.51 0.25
CA SER A 89 -2.34 -7.62 -0.80
C SER A 89 -2.43 -6.38 -1.68
N LYS A 90 -2.04 -5.21 -1.17
CA LYS A 90 -2.13 -3.92 -1.86
C LYS A 90 -0.97 -2.99 -1.51
N ILE A 91 -0.55 -2.23 -2.51
CA ILE A 91 0.32 -1.05 -2.39
C ILE A 91 -0.36 0.08 -3.16
N LEU A 92 -0.44 1.26 -2.55
CA LEU A 92 -1.03 2.46 -3.17
C LEU A 92 -0.17 3.67 -2.84
N PHE A 93 -0.14 4.64 -3.75
CA PHE A 93 0.49 5.94 -3.56
C PHE A 93 -0.57 7.03 -3.57
N ASP A 94 -0.34 8.11 -2.81
CA ASP A 94 -1.08 9.34 -3.08
C ASP A 94 -0.64 9.96 -4.41
N GLU A 95 -1.43 10.88 -4.94
CA GLU A 95 -1.13 11.56 -6.22
C GLU A 95 0.24 12.25 -6.22
N THR A 96 0.70 12.72 -5.05
CA THR A 96 2.00 13.38 -4.93
C THR A 96 3.17 12.40 -4.85
N GLY A 97 2.91 11.11 -4.62
CA GLY A 97 3.90 10.07 -4.38
C GLY A 97 4.69 10.21 -3.08
N LYS A 98 4.30 11.11 -2.19
CA LYS A 98 4.95 11.32 -0.89
C LYS A 98 4.46 10.33 0.15
N ILE A 99 3.23 9.86 0.02
CA ILE A 99 2.65 8.87 0.90
C ILE A 99 2.46 7.57 0.14
N MET A 100 2.86 6.48 0.79
CA MET A 100 2.54 5.13 0.35
C MET A 100 1.73 4.42 1.44
N VAL A 101 0.78 3.59 1.02
CA VAL A 101 0.00 2.72 1.89
C VAL A 101 0.18 1.28 1.48
N THR A 102 0.42 0.40 2.46
CA THR A 102 0.44 -1.04 2.26
C THR A 102 -0.58 -1.72 3.14
N ALA A 103 -1.27 -2.73 2.62
CA ALA A 103 -2.26 -3.50 3.35
C ALA A 103 -2.05 -4.99 3.21
N SER A 104 -2.27 -5.70 4.32
CA SER A 104 -1.83 -7.07 4.48
C SER A 104 -2.86 -7.95 5.17
N TRP A 105 -2.80 -9.24 4.86
CA TRP A 105 -3.58 -10.29 5.52
C TRP A 105 -3.21 -10.49 6.99
N ASP A 106 -2.22 -9.76 7.51
CA ASP A 106 -1.96 -9.65 8.95
C ASP A 106 -2.93 -8.72 9.68
N LYS A 107 -3.94 -8.22 8.93
CA LYS A 107 -4.97 -7.29 9.35
C LYS A 107 -4.51 -5.85 9.50
N ASN A 108 -3.27 -5.53 9.15
CA ASN A 108 -2.72 -4.19 9.34
C ASN A 108 -2.63 -3.42 8.02
N ILE A 109 -2.81 -2.10 8.14
CA ILE A 109 -2.50 -1.13 7.09
C ILE A 109 -1.35 -0.27 7.61
N ALA A 110 -0.25 -0.20 6.86
CA ALA A 110 0.88 0.66 7.18
C ALA A 110 0.89 1.87 6.23
N VAL A 111 1.11 3.05 6.81
CA VAL A 111 1.28 4.31 6.07
C VAL A 111 2.75 4.71 6.18
N TRP A 112 3.29 5.13 5.06
CA TRP A 112 4.71 5.40 4.85
C TRP A 112 4.89 6.81 4.33
N ASP A 113 5.85 7.52 4.90
CA ASP A 113 6.43 8.70 4.27
C ASP A 113 7.54 8.23 3.33
N VAL A 114 7.32 8.38 2.03
CA VAL A 114 8.21 7.88 0.97
C VAL A 114 9.57 8.59 0.98
N PRO A 115 9.67 9.93 1.16
CA PRO A 115 10.95 10.62 1.24
C PRO A 115 11.86 10.13 2.37
N SER A 116 11.32 9.94 3.58
CA SER A 116 12.11 9.41 4.71
C SER A 116 12.25 7.89 4.70
N GLY A 117 11.37 7.18 3.98
CA GLY A 117 11.27 5.72 4.03
C GLY A 117 10.70 5.19 5.35
N MET A 118 10.20 6.06 6.21
CA MET A 118 9.71 5.69 7.55
C MET A 118 8.21 5.33 7.52
N SER A 119 7.85 4.30 8.28
CA SER A 119 6.45 4.03 8.59
C SER A 119 5.98 5.03 9.65
N ILE A 120 5.10 5.94 9.25
CA ILE A 120 4.60 7.02 10.12
C ILE A 120 3.35 6.61 10.89
N ALA A 121 2.64 5.58 10.42
CA ALA A 121 1.43 5.12 11.05
C ALA A 121 1.17 3.64 10.75
N THR A 122 0.54 2.95 11.70
CA THR A 122 0.01 1.60 11.49
C THR A 122 -1.39 1.53 12.07
N TYR A 123 -2.32 1.15 11.22
CA TYR A 123 -3.68 0.84 11.56
C TYR A 123 -3.80 -0.66 11.79
N TYR A 124 -4.29 -1.04 12.95
CA TYR A 124 -4.55 -2.42 13.30
C TYR A 124 -6.03 -2.72 13.04
N GLY A 125 -6.30 -3.56 12.05
CA GLY A 125 -7.63 -4.00 11.69
C GLY A 125 -8.13 -5.11 12.61
N HIS A 126 -9.42 -5.06 12.92
CA HIS A 126 -10.05 -5.97 13.90
C HIS A 126 -10.62 -7.26 13.30
N TYR A 127 -10.68 -7.41 11.97
CA TYR A 127 -11.32 -8.56 11.31
C TYR A 127 -10.50 -9.10 10.14
N LYS A 128 -10.71 -10.38 9.78
CA LYS A 128 -10.00 -11.05 8.69
C LYS A 128 -10.18 -10.25 7.39
N LEU A 129 -9.07 -9.76 6.87
CA LEU A 129 -9.00 -9.00 5.64
C LEU A 129 -8.99 -9.99 4.45
N ASN A 130 -10.15 -10.52 4.09
CA ASN A 130 -10.25 -11.38 2.90
C ASN A 130 -10.35 -10.54 1.62
N GLU A 131 -11.01 -9.37 1.65
CA GLU A 131 -11.00 -8.41 0.54
C GLU A 131 -10.93 -6.96 1.05
N VAL A 132 -9.72 -6.45 1.25
CA VAL A 132 -9.57 -5.02 1.54
C VAL A 132 -9.66 -4.23 0.24
N LYS A 133 -10.78 -3.54 0.06
CA LYS A 133 -10.88 -2.46 -0.93
C LYS A 133 -10.29 -1.20 -0.29
N ILE A 134 -9.00 -0.94 -0.54
CA ILE A 134 -8.41 0.38 -0.31
C ILE A 134 -8.35 1.11 -1.64
N THR A 135 -8.70 2.39 -1.62
CA THR A 135 -8.38 3.35 -2.67
C THR A 135 -7.70 4.58 -2.06
N CYS A 136 -6.98 5.31 -2.89
CA CYS A 136 -6.39 6.60 -2.57
C CYS A 136 -6.92 7.63 -3.58
N ASP A 137 -7.41 8.75 -3.07
CA ASP A 137 -7.91 9.87 -3.88
C ASP A 137 -7.44 11.18 -3.24
N GLY A 138 -6.66 12.00 -3.96
CA GLY A 138 -6.27 13.35 -3.52
C GLY A 138 -5.61 13.44 -2.13
N GLY A 139 -4.90 12.40 -1.68
CA GLY A 139 -4.26 12.36 -0.36
C GLY A 139 -5.15 11.88 0.79
N LYS A 140 -6.33 11.34 0.48
CA LYS A 140 -7.14 10.53 1.41
C LYS A 140 -7.02 9.06 1.04
N VAL A 141 -6.99 8.20 2.05
CA VAL A 141 -6.96 6.75 1.90
C VAL A 141 -8.26 6.23 2.46
N ILE A 142 -9.11 5.70 1.59
CA ILE A 142 -10.40 5.14 1.98
C ILE A 142 -10.25 3.63 1.98
N PHE A 143 -10.66 2.98 3.07
CA PHE A 143 -10.68 1.52 3.16
C PHE A 143 -12.00 1.03 3.75
N ILE A 144 -12.52 -0.06 3.18
CA ILE A 144 -13.74 -0.71 3.64
C ILE A 144 -13.33 -2.05 4.29
N PRO A 145 -13.55 -2.28 5.60
CA PRO A 145 -13.42 -3.59 6.19
C PRO A 145 -14.65 -4.43 5.84
N ASP A 146 -14.39 -5.48 5.07
CA ASP A 146 -15.34 -6.31 4.32
C ASP A 146 -16.51 -6.92 5.10
N VAL A 147 -16.43 -7.03 6.43
CA VAL A 147 -17.42 -7.83 7.20
C VAL A 147 -18.39 -7.01 8.04
N VAL A 148 -18.14 -5.72 8.25
CA VAL A 148 -19.04 -4.85 9.01
C VAL A 148 -18.98 -3.47 8.36
N ASN A 149 -20.12 -2.93 7.91
CA ASN A 149 -20.38 -1.67 7.20
C ASN A 149 -19.62 -0.41 7.68
N HIS A 150 -18.31 -0.46 7.84
CA HIS A 150 -17.45 0.64 8.23
C HIS A 150 -16.73 1.17 6.99
N ILE A 151 -16.52 2.47 6.92
CA ILE A 151 -15.67 3.09 5.93
C ILE A 151 -14.63 3.85 6.71
N GLY A 152 -13.40 3.34 6.71
CA GLY A 152 -12.28 4.07 7.26
C GLY A 152 -11.79 5.11 6.27
N ILE A 153 -11.87 6.38 6.64
CA ILE A 153 -11.23 7.48 5.90
C ILE A 153 -10.00 7.90 6.70
N LEU A 154 -8.83 7.66 6.12
CA LEU A 154 -7.56 8.18 6.60
C LEU A 154 -7.20 9.42 5.78
N GLU A 155 -6.64 10.43 6.43
CA GLU A 155 -6.06 11.61 5.78
C GLU A 155 -4.55 11.66 6.05
N PRO A 156 -3.74 10.75 5.47
CA PRO A 156 -2.31 10.60 5.78
C PRO A 156 -1.52 11.91 5.81
N ASN A 157 -1.80 12.82 4.87
CA ASN A 157 -1.13 14.11 4.77
C ASN A 157 -1.41 15.00 5.98
N LYS A 158 -2.66 15.04 6.45
CA LYS A 158 -3.02 15.77 7.66
C LYS A 158 -2.38 15.13 8.89
N MET A 159 -2.38 13.80 8.96
CA MET A 159 -1.72 13.07 10.04
C MET A 159 -0.22 13.37 10.11
N LEU A 160 0.47 13.35 8.95
CA LEU A 160 1.88 13.70 8.85
C LEU A 160 2.14 15.14 9.32
N GLN A 161 1.32 16.11 8.91
CA GLN A 161 1.46 17.50 9.36
C GLN A 161 1.33 17.64 10.89
N HIS A 162 0.37 16.96 11.52
CA HIS A 162 0.23 16.97 12.97
C HIS A 162 1.38 16.24 13.66
N MET A 163 1.85 15.11 13.11
CA MET A 163 3.06 14.42 13.61
C MET A 163 4.30 15.31 13.57
N MET A 164 4.55 16.02 12.46
CA MET A 164 5.69 16.94 12.34
C MET A 164 5.62 18.09 13.34
N LYS A 165 4.42 18.48 13.77
CA LYS A 165 4.19 19.47 14.83
C LYS A 165 4.27 18.88 16.25
N GLY A 166 4.57 17.60 16.40
CA GLY A 166 4.62 16.88 17.68
C GLY A 166 3.25 16.49 18.25
N ASP A 167 2.17 16.76 17.53
CA ASP A 167 0.79 16.54 17.98
C ASP A 167 0.33 15.11 17.68
N ARG A 168 0.82 14.17 18.48
CA ARG A 168 0.48 12.74 18.39
C ARG A 168 -0.98 12.45 18.78
N THR A 169 -1.64 13.35 19.50
CA THR A 169 -3.04 13.25 19.92
C THR A 169 -4.01 13.36 18.74
N VAL A 170 -3.86 14.37 17.89
CA VAL A 170 -4.74 14.55 16.71
C VAL A 170 -4.61 13.40 15.71
N VAL A 171 -3.41 12.84 15.58
CA VAL A 171 -3.12 11.67 14.74
C VAL A 171 -3.88 10.46 15.28
N ARG A 172 -3.85 10.23 16.60
CA ARG A 172 -4.55 9.12 17.24
C ARG A 172 -6.07 9.26 17.10
N ASP A 173 -6.59 10.46 17.32
CA ASP A 173 -8.02 10.76 17.19
C ASP A 173 -8.52 10.63 15.75
N SER A 174 -7.70 11.02 14.77
CA SER A 174 -8.01 10.83 13.35
C SER A 174 -8.09 9.34 12.98
N MET A 175 -7.20 8.51 13.54
CA MET A 175 -7.27 7.06 13.35
C MET A 175 -8.48 6.44 14.06
N LEU A 176 -8.81 6.88 15.29
CA LEU A 176 -10.00 6.42 16.00
C LEU A 176 -11.30 6.79 15.26
N LYS A 177 -11.35 7.98 14.66
CA LYS A 177 -12.49 8.40 13.82
C LYS A 177 -12.61 7.57 12.55
N ALA A 178 -11.50 7.23 11.90
CA ALA A 178 -11.51 6.30 10.76
C ALA A 178 -12.06 4.92 11.16
N GLN A 179 -11.84 4.45 12.40
CA GLN A 179 -12.43 3.20 12.88
C GLN A 179 -13.96 3.27 13.09
N ALA A 180 -14.50 4.45 13.36
CA ALA A 180 -15.86 4.62 13.88
C ALA A 180 -16.94 4.97 12.84
N LEU A 181 -16.55 5.27 11.60
CA LEU A 181 -17.50 5.59 10.53
C LEU A 181 -18.20 4.31 10.05
N SER A 182 -19.22 3.85 10.78
CA SER A 182 -20.17 2.83 10.35
C SER A 182 -21.38 3.46 9.66
N PHE A 183 -21.74 2.98 8.46
CA PHE A 183 -23.03 3.28 7.85
C PHE A 183 -24.03 2.19 8.28
N SER A 184 -24.76 2.46 9.36
CA SER A 184 -26.02 1.78 9.64
C SER A 184 -27.12 2.82 9.62
N GLY A 185 -27.74 3.00 8.45
CA GLY A 185 -29.11 3.49 8.26
C GLY A 185 -29.50 4.89 8.73
N GLN A 186 -28.96 5.45 9.82
CA GLN A 186 -29.25 6.80 10.30
C GLN A 186 -28.44 7.28 11.53
N LYS A 187 -27.42 6.56 12.04
CA LYS A 187 -26.61 7.07 13.16
C LYS A 187 -25.21 6.45 13.19
N ILE A 188 -24.20 7.30 13.42
CA ILE A 188 -22.84 6.88 13.79
C ILE A 188 -22.93 6.27 15.19
N THR A 189 -23.02 4.95 15.29
CA THR A 189 -23.04 4.25 16.58
C THR A 189 -21.64 3.78 16.98
N GLN A 190 -21.12 4.50 17.97
CA GLN A 190 -20.18 4.12 19.03
C GLN A 190 -18.78 3.59 18.67
N LEU A 191 -17.77 4.33 19.15
CA LEU A 191 -16.34 4.01 19.13
C LEU A 191 -16.03 2.77 19.97
N THR A 192 -15.44 1.73 19.36
CA THR A 192 -14.67 0.72 20.10
C THR A 192 -13.21 1.18 20.18
N SER A 193 -12.81 1.63 21.36
CA SER A 193 -11.44 2.04 21.66
C SER A 193 -10.51 0.84 21.70
N GLN A 194 -9.75 0.56 20.62
CA GLN A 194 -8.56 -0.28 20.74
C GLN A 194 -7.50 -0.03 19.65
N ALA A 195 -6.34 0.43 20.15
CA ALA A 195 -4.98 0.51 19.62
C ALA A 195 -4.77 0.93 18.15
N CYS A 196 -4.69 2.24 17.93
CA CYS A 196 -3.74 2.80 16.96
C CYS A 196 -2.42 3.07 17.70
N THR A 197 -1.28 2.62 17.14
CA THR A 197 0.05 3.02 17.63
C THR A 197 0.69 3.90 16.58
N ILE A 198 0.97 5.14 16.96
CA ILE A 198 1.82 6.07 16.20
C ILE A 198 3.25 5.81 16.66
N LEU A 199 4.15 5.60 15.70
CA LEU A 199 5.58 5.40 15.96
C LEU A 199 6.27 6.76 16.13
#